data_AF-A0A0S8J101-F1
#
_entry.id   AF-A0A0S8J101-F1
#
_cell.length_a   1.000
_cell.length_b   1.000
_cell.length_c   1.000
_cell.angle_alpha   90.00
_cell.angle_beta   90.00
_cell.angle_gamma   90.00
#
_symmetry.space_group_name_H-M   'P 1'
#
loop_
_entity.id
_entity.type
_entity.pdbx_description
1 polymer ?
#
loop_
_entity_poly.entity_id
_entity_poly.type
_entity_poly.pdbx_seq_one_letter_code
_entity_poly.pdbx_strand_id
1 'polypeptide(L)' 'SNDQSFLKERIDLNSASASELELLPQIGPILSQRIINYRKTKGKFQRIEDLVKVPGIGPKTFEKIKDFITVK' A
#
# COMPACT_ATOMS: atom_id res chain seq x y z
N SER A 1 -22.86 -16.66 -1.83
CA SER A 1 -21.54 -16.87 -1.23
C SER A 1 -20.59 -15.84 -1.79
N ASN A 2 -20.34 -14.75 -1.07
CA ASN A 2 -19.38 -13.73 -1.49
C ASN A 2 -18.50 -13.41 -0.28
N ASP A 3 -17.62 -14.37 0.02
CA ASP A 3 -16.72 -14.36 1.17
C ASP A 3 -15.52 -13.45 0.85
N GLN A 4 -15.79 -12.14 0.71
CA GLN A 4 -14.81 -11.08 0.42
C GLN A 4 -14.71 -10.08 1.58
N SER A 5 -15.25 -10.39 2.77
CA SER A 5 -15.41 -9.45 3.89
C SER A 5 -14.25 -9.46 4.91
N PHE A 6 -13.03 -9.86 4.53
CA PHE A 6 -11.91 -9.96 5.48
C PHE A 6 -10.99 -8.74 5.57
N LEU A 7 -11.15 -7.72 4.71
CA LEU A 7 -10.50 -6.42 4.87
C LEU A 7 -11.56 -5.35 5.14
N LYS A 8 -12.12 -5.35 6.35
CA LYS A 8 -13.19 -4.41 6.72
C LYS A 8 -12.68 -2.96 6.83
N GLU A 9 -11.36 -2.74 6.81
CA GLU A 9 -10.74 -1.42 6.82
C GLU A 9 -9.59 -1.34 5.81
N ARG A 10 -9.46 -0.19 5.13
CA ARG A 10 -8.36 0.07 4.21
C ARG A 10 -7.06 0.28 4.97
N ILE A 11 -5.96 -0.18 4.41
CA ILE A 11 -4.60 -0.03 4.96
C ILE A 11 -4.12 1.40 4.72
N ASP A 12 -3.79 2.12 5.80
CA ASP A 12 -3.24 3.47 5.71
C ASP A 12 -1.75 3.43 5.37
N LEU A 13 -1.38 3.97 4.21
CA LEU A 13 -0.01 3.99 3.70
C LEU A 13 0.96 4.72 4.63
N ASN A 14 0.49 5.65 5.46
CA ASN A 14 1.34 6.46 6.34
C ASN A 14 1.63 5.82 7.70
N SER A 15 0.80 4.88 8.15
CA SER A 15 0.91 4.27 9.48
C SER A 15 1.13 2.75 9.45
N ALA A 16 0.67 2.05 8.40
CA ALA A 16 0.76 0.60 8.30
C ALA A 16 2.20 0.07 8.47
N SER A 17 2.32 -1.03 9.20
CA SER A 17 3.52 -1.84 9.33
C SER A 17 3.84 -2.61 8.04
N ALA A 18 5.04 -3.20 7.97
CA ALA A 18 5.43 -4.01 6.81
C ALA A 18 4.48 -5.20 6.63
N SER A 19 4.15 -5.90 7.73
CA SER A 19 3.25 -7.06 7.72
C SER A 19 1.82 -6.70 7.32
N GLU A 20 1.32 -5.52 7.70
CA GLU A 20 0.01 -5.05 7.22
C GLU A 20 0.04 -4.74 5.72
N LEU A 21 1.10 -4.08 5.23
CA LEU A 21 1.27 -3.81 3.80
C LEU A 21 1.37 -5.09 2.97
N GLU A 22 1.94 -6.16 3.52
CA GLU A 22 2.05 -7.48 2.89
C GLU A 22 0.71 -8.21 2.74
N LEU A 23 -0.36 -7.74 3.40
CA LEU A 23 -1.73 -8.22 3.15
C LEU A 23 -2.30 -7.72 1.82
N LEU A 24 -1.69 -6.70 1.21
CA LEU A 24 -2.12 -6.18 -0.08
C LEU A 24 -1.72 -7.14 -1.21
N PRO A 25 -2.60 -7.39 -2.19
CA PRO A 25 -2.24 -8.20 -3.34
C PRO A 25 -1.03 -7.59 -4.06
N GLN A 26 -0.11 -8.44 -4.56
CA GLN A 26 1.13 -8.04 -5.22
C GLN A 26 2.19 -7.37 -4.33
N ILE A 27 1.95 -7.15 -3.04
CA ILE A 27 2.92 -6.54 -2.13
C ILE A 27 3.56 -7.63 -1.26
N GLY A 28 4.81 -7.97 -1.57
CA GLY A 28 5.65 -8.82 -0.72
C GLY A 28 6.68 -8.01 0.08
N PRO A 29 7.57 -8.69 0.84
CA PRO A 29 8.51 -8.07 1.78
C PRO A 29 9.39 -6.96 1.17
N ILE A 30 9.77 -7.11 -0.11
CA ILE A 30 10.58 -6.10 -0.81
C ILE A 30 9.78 -4.81 -1.02
N LEU A 31 8.53 -4.91 -1.46
CA LEU A 31 7.71 -3.75 -1.77
C LEU A 31 7.18 -3.08 -0.50
N SER A 32 6.79 -3.85 0.53
CA SER A 32 6.39 -3.31 1.83
C SER A 32 7.51 -2.45 2.44
N GLN A 33 8.75 -2.95 2.42
CA GLN A 33 9.88 -2.18 2.92
C GLN A 33 10.17 -0.93 2.08
N ARG A 34 9.98 -0.97 0.76
CA ARG A 34 10.15 0.20 -0.10
C ARG A 34 9.10 1.27 0.19
N ILE A 35 7.85 0.90 0.46
CA ILE A 35 6.79 1.85 0.86
C ILE A 35 7.18 2.55 2.17
N ILE A 36 7.64 1.79 3.17
CA ILE A 36 8.09 2.34 4.46
C ILE A 36 9.30 3.27 4.27
N ASN A 37 10.30 2.84 3.49
CA ASN A 37 11.48 3.66 3.22
C ASN A 37 11.13 4.94 2.48
N TYR A 38 10.20 4.87 1.52
CA TYR A 38 9.72 6.03 0.79
C TYR A 38 9.09 7.04 1.76
N ARG A 39 8.13 6.66 2.60
CA ARG A 39 7.49 7.61 3.53
C ARG A 39 8.44 8.18 4.58
N LYS A 40 9.49 7.43 4.95
CA LYS A 40 10.55 7.90 5.87
C LYS A 40 11.50 8.90 5.23
N THR A 41 11.83 8.74 3.94
CA THR A 41 12.88 9.53 3.26
C THR A 41 12.33 10.67 2.39
N LYS A 42 11.10 10.53 1.89
CA LYS A 42 10.44 11.51 1.01
C LYS A 42 9.28 12.23 1.70
N GLY A 43 8.95 11.83 2.93
CA GLY A 43 7.79 12.33 3.68
C GLY A 43 6.53 11.51 3.42
N LYS A 44 5.48 11.81 4.19
CA LYS A 44 4.19 11.11 4.12
C LYS A 44 3.55 11.21 2.73
N PHE A 45 2.88 10.14 2.31
CA PHE A 45 2.01 10.15 1.14
C PHE A 45 0.87 11.14 1.37
N GLN A 46 0.54 11.95 0.35
CA GLN A 46 -0.54 12.94 0.42
C GLN A 46 -1.84 12.42 -0.20
N ARG A 47 -1.71 11.49 -1.14
CA ARG A 47 -2.81 10.80 -1.81
C ARG A 47 -2.37 9.38 -2.18
N ILE A 48 -3.31 8.48 -2.41
CA ILE A 48 -2.98 7.07 -2.71
C ILE A 48 -2.18 6.93 -4.02
N GLU A 49 -2.37 7.83 -4.98
CA GLU A 49 -1.67 7.84 -6.26
C GLU A 49 -0.17 8.11 -6.10
N ASP A 50 0.27 8.73 -4.99
CA ASP A 50 1.69 8.93 -4.72
C ASP A 50 2.45 7.61 -4.57
N LEU A 51 1.74 6.49 -4.35
CA LEU A 51 2.33 5.17 -4.23
C LEU A 51 3.09 4.73 -5.50
N VAL A 52 2.72 5.23 -6.68
CA VAL A 52 3.42 4.95 -7.94
C VAL A 52 4.82 5.58 -8.02
N LYS A 53 5.16 6.47 -7.08
CA LYS A 53 6.51 7.05 -6.93
C LYS A 53 7.47 6.09 -6.22
N VAL A 54 6.96 5.02 -5.61
CA VAL A 54 7.78 4.00 -4.95
C VAL A 54 8.41 3.08 -6.01
N PRO A 55 9.75 2.91 -6.02
CA PRO A 55 10.41 2.05 -7.00
C PRO A 55 9.86 0.62 -7.00
N GLY A 56 9.44 0.14 -8.18
CA GLY A 56 8.84 -1.19 -8.35
C GLY A 56 7.32 -1.24 -8.15
N ILE A 57 6.67 -0.12 -7.82
CA ILE A 57 5.21 0.00 -7.86
C ILE A 57 4.84 0.81 -9.11
N GLY A 58 4.42 0.10 -10.15
CA GLY A 58 3.89 0.71 -11.37
C GLY A 58 2.35 0.78 -11.39
N PRO A 59 1.77 1.36 -12.45
CA PRO A 59 0.31 1.48 -12.59
C PRO A 59 -0.44 0.16 -12.45
N LYS A 60 0.11 -0.94 -13.00
CA LYS A 60 -0.50 -2.28 -12.88
C LYS A 60 -0.62 -2.75 -11.43
N THR A 61 0.41 -2.53 -10.62
CA THR A 61 0.39 -2.87 -9.20
C THR A 61 -0.60 -1.99 -8.46
N PHE A 62 -0.56 -0.67 -8.71
CA PHE A 62 -1.46 0.30 -8.09
C PHE A 62 -2.93 -0.01 -8.35
N GLU A 63 -3.31 -0.31 -9.60
CA GLU A 63 -4.69 -0.65 -9.96
C GLU A 63 -5.22 -1.90 -9.21
N LYS A 64 -4.34 -2.83 -8.83
CA LYS A 64 -4.71 -4.02 -8.06
C LYS A 64 -4.89 -3.76 -6.57
N ILE A 65 -4.33 -2.67 -6.04
CA ILE A 65 -4.32 -2.37 -4.59
C ILE A 65 -5.10 -1.13 -4.17
N LYS A 66 -5.45 -0.23 -5.11
CA LYS A 66 -6.01 1.10 -4.82
C LYS A 66 -7.28 1.08 -3.95
N ASP A 67 -8.11 0.05 -4.08
CA ASP A 67 -9.37 -0.07 -3.32
C ASP A 67 -9.15 -0.52 -1.86
N PHE A 68 -7.96 -1.06 -1.55
CA PHE A 68 -7.58 -1.58 -0.24
C PHE A 68 -6.71 -0.61 0.58
N ILE A 69 -6.37 0.55 0.03
CA ILE A 69 -5.44 1.50 0.66
C ILE A 69 -6.08 2.86 0.90
N THR A 70 -5.57 3.58 1.88
CA THR A 70 -5.98 4.95 2.20
C THR A 70 -4.77 5.79 2.59
N VAL A 71 -4.98 7.10 2.65
CA VAL A 71 -4.08 8.06 3.30
C VAL A 71 -4.90 8.78 4.36
N LYS A 72 -4.47 8.74 5.62
CA LYS A 72 -5.05 9.49 6.74
C LYS A 72 -4.06 10.52 7.29
#